data_AF-A0A951HEX7-F1
#
_entry.id   AF-A0A951HEX7-F1
#
_cell.length_a   1.000
_cell.length_b   1.000
_cell.length_c   1.000
_cell.angle_alpha   90.00
_cell.angle_beta   90.00
_cell.angle_gamma   90.00
#
_symmetry.space_group_name_H-M   'P 1'
#
loop_
_entity.id
_entity.type
_entity.pdbx_description
1 polymer ?
#
loop_
_entity_poly.entity_id
_entity_poly.type
_entity_poly.pdbx_seq_one_letter_code
_entity_poly.pdbx_strand_id
1 'polypeptide(L)'
;MKRTILTALALVAAPALAEAQTPPAAAPAPVDYANPASWVCLPGRDDVCSRPKPTADLNPDGYGPVVQSAVATDPPIDCFYVYPTVSQDPGLNSDLNPGEELAAAAVQFARFASLCKTYAPLYRSATLSAIPRALAGQDVSGAFNLAYGDVVAAWHYYLEHYNHGRPYVLIGHSQGTIHLTRLLASELENSPAAARMLSA
;
A
#
# COMPACT_ATOMS: atom_id res chain seq x y z
N MET A 1 17.19 -74.43 44.63
CA MET A 1 17.83 -73.10 44.64
C MET A 1 17.68 -72.44 43.27
N LYS A 2 16.73 -71.51 43.10
CA LYS A 2 16.72 -70.52 42.01
C LYS A 2 16.13 -69.23 42.58
N ARG A 3 16.96 -68.19 42.69
CA ARG A 3 16.57 -66.85 43.13
C ARG A 3 16.24 -66.03 41.90
N THR A 4 15.00 -65.58 41.76
CA THR A 4 14.56 -64.65 40.72
C THR A 4 14.58 -63.25 41.32
N ILE A 5 15.40 -62.36 40.77
CA ILE A 5 15.49 -60.95 41.18
C ILE A 5 14.56 -60.16 40.26
N LEU A 6 13.54 -59.50 40.82
CA LEU A 6 12.76 -58.49 40.12
C LEU A 6 13.43 -57.13 40.28
N THR A 7 13.86 -56.55 39.16
CA THR A 7 14.35 -55.16 39.11
C THR A 7 13.16 -54.25 38.84
N ALA A 8 12.79 -53.40 39.80
CA ALA A 8 11.77 -52.36 39.63
C ALA A 8 12.40 -51.14 38.95
N LEU A 9 11.90 -50.76 37.76
CA LEU A 9 12.30 -49.56 37.05
C LEU A 9 11.40 -48.40 37.50
N ALA A 10 11.95 -47.42 38.22
CA ALA A 10 11.22 -46.21 38.59
C ALA A 10 11.23 -45.21 37.43
N LEU A 11 10.05 -44.90 36.88
CA LEU A 11 9.86 -43.81 35.92
C LEU A 11 9.91 -42.48 36.67
N VAL A 12 10.91 -41.64 36.39
CA VAL A 12 10.94 -40.24 36.86
C VAL A 12 10.24 -39.39 35.81
N ALA A 13 9.06 -38.87 36.13
CA ALA A 13 8.37 -37.90 35.28
C ALA A 13 9.02 -36.51 35.46
N ALA A 14 9.62 -35.98 34.40
CA ALA A 14 10.11 -34.60 34.39
C ALA A 14 8.93 -33.63 34.19
N PRO A 15 8.87 -32.50 34.91
CA PRO A 15 7.82 -31.50 34.71
C PRO A 15 8.03 -30.80 33.37
N ALA A 16 6.99 -30.76 32.55
CA ALA A 16 6.96 -29.92 31.35
C ALA A 16 6.98 -28.45 31.77
N LEU A 17 8.04 -27.73 31.41
CA LEU A 17 8.09 -26.27 31.54
C LEU A 17 7.13 -25.70 30.50
N ALA A 18 6.05 -25.08 30.97
CA ALA A 18 5.16 -24.30 30.11
C ALA A 18 5.94 -23.07 29.61
N GLU A 19 6.17 -22.98 28.30
CA GLU A 19 6.69 -21.76 27.68
C GLU A 19 5.69 -20.62 27.91
N ALA A 20 6.14 -19.57 28.58
CA ALA A 20 5.37 -18.35 28.74
C ALA A 20 5.15 -17.71 27.35
N GLN A 21 3.92 -17.78 26.85
CA GLN A 21 3.52 -17.11 25.62
C GLN A 21 3.68 -15.60 25.82
N THR A 22 4.55 -14.99 25.02
CA THR A 22 4.68 -13.53 24.96
C THR A 22 3.36 -12.93 24.49
N PRO A 23 2.84 -11.88 25.15
CA PRO A 23 1.62 -11.22 24.70
C PRO A 23 1.79 -10.74 23.25
N PRO A 24 0.75 -10.87 22.39
CA PRO A 24 0.83 -10.35 21.04
C PRO A 24 1.15 -8.86 21.06
N ALA A 25 2.08 -8.44 20.20
CA ALA A 25 2.47 -7.04 20.07
C ALA A 25 1.23 -6.17 19.78
N ALA A 26 1.15 -5.01 20.44
CA ALA A 26 0.06 -4.07 20.22
C ALA A 26 -0.02 -3.67 18.73
N ALA A 27 -1.24 -3.58 18.20
CA ALA A 27 -1.45 -3.11 16.84
C ALA A 27 -0.85 -1.70 16.68
N PRO A 28 -0.17 -1.41 15.56
CA PRO A 28 0.42 -0.10 15.35
C PRO A 28 -0.68 0.96 15.23
N ALA A 29 -0.38 2.18 15.66
CA ALA A 29 -1.34 3.28 15.57
C ALA A 29 -1.81 3.51 14.12
N PRO A 30 -3.06 3.94 13.91
CA PRO A 30 -3.55 4.35 12.60
C PRO A 30 -2.73 5.51 12.01
N VAL A 31 -2.61 5.55 10.68
CA VAL A 31 -2.01 6.68 9.97
C VAL A 31 -2.97 7.88 10.00
N ASP A 32 -2.46 9.06 10.32
CA ASP A 32 -3.24 10.30 10.30
C ASP A 32 -3.20 10.94 8.91
N TYR A 33 -4.26 10.75 8.11
CA TYR A 33 -4.37 11.33 6.78
C TYR A 33 -4.84 12.79 6.75
N ALA A 34 -5.19 13.37 7.90
CA ALA A 34 -5.36 14.81 8.03
C ALA A 34 -4.02 15.55 7.99
N ASN A 35 -2.93 14.87 8.36
CA ASN A 35 -1.59 15.39 8.15
C ASN A 35 -1.21 15.31 6.66
N PRO A 36 -0.92 16.45 5.99
CA PRO A 36 -0.50 16.45 4.59
C PRO A 36 0.78 15.65 4.32
N ALA A 37 1.62 15.39 5.33
CA ALA A 37 2.81 14.55 5.18
C ALA A 37 2.50 13.07 4.94
N SER A 38 1.29 12.61 5.28
CA SER A 38 0.83 11.23 5.05
C SER A 38 0.40 10.97 3.59
N TRP A 39 0.78 11.85 2.67
CA TRP A 39 0.48 11.75 1.25
C TRP A 39 1.77 11.88 0.46
N VAL A 40 2.01 10.95 -0.47
CA VAL A 40 3.08 11.06 -1.47
C VAL A 40 2.74 12.13 -2.50
N CYS A 41 1.48 12.20 -2.92
CA CYS A 41 0.95 13.24 -3.80
C CYS A 41 -0.34 13.82 -3.22
N LEU A 42 -0.39 15.15 -3.10
CA LEU A 42 -1.56 15.88 -2.61
C LEU A 42 -1.74 17.19 -3.40
N PRO A 43 -2.91 17.43 -4.03
CA PRO A 43 -3.14 18.64 -4.79
C PRO A 43 -2.96 19.92 -3.97
N GLY A 44 -2.34 20.94 -4.57
CA GLY A 44 -2.01 22.20 -3.91
C GLY A 44 -0.66 22.22 -3.18
N ARG A 45 0.04 21.08 -3.10
CA ARG A 45 1.40 20.98 -2.54
C ARG A 45 2.46 20.99 -3.64
N ASP A 46 3.65 21.50 -3.32
CA ASP A 46 4.84 21.26 -4.16
C ASP A 46 5.42 19.87 -3.83
N ASP A 47 5.11 18.88 -4.65
CA ASP A 47 5.53 17.49 -4.47
C ASP A 47 5.86 16.80 -5.80
N VAL A 48 6.10 15.49 -5.75
CA VAL A 48 6.56 14.74 -6.92
C VAL A 48 5.52 14.69 -8.04
N CYS A 49 4.22 14.87 -7.74
CA CYS A 49 3.16 14.89 -8.75
C CYS A 49 2.82 16.29 -9.26
N SER A 50 3.17 17.37 -8.56
CA SER A 50 2.83 18.74 -8.98
C SER A 50 3.81 19.36 -9.98
N ARG A 51 4.90 18.67 -10.31
CA ARG A 51 5.94 19.15 -11.23
C ARG A 51 5.83 18.53 -12.62
N PRO A 52 6.08 19.31 -13.70
CA PRO A 52 6.25 18.75 -15.04
C PRO A 52 7.28 17.62 -15.07
N LYS A 53 7.06 16.67 -15.98
CA LYS A 53 7.91 15.50 -16.22
C LYS A 53 8.33 15.48 -17.68
N PRO A 54 9.57 15.10 -18.00
CA PRO A 54 9.97 14.89 -19.39
C PRO A 54 9.17 13.74 -19.99
N THR A 55 8.68 13.92 -21.21
CA THR A 55 7.96 12.91 -21.99
C THR A 55 8.21 13.12 -23.47
N ALA A 56 7.99 12.09 -24.27
CA ALA A 56 7.94 12.21 -25.72
C ALA A 56 6.63 11.60 -26.19
N ASP A 57 5.91 12.32 -27.06
CA ASP A 57 4.70 11.79 -27.67
C ASP A 57 5.06 10.64 -28.61
N LEU A 58 4.31 9.54 -28.54
CA LEU A 58 4.40 8.46 -29.51
C LEU A 58 3.38 8.72 -30.61
N ASN A 59 3.88 9.02 -31.80
CA ASN A 59 3.08 9.24 -33.01
C ASN A 59 3.27 8.04 -33.97
N PRO A 60 2.44 7.90 -35.03
CA PRO A 60 2.61 6.84 -36.02
C PRO A 60 4.01 6.79 -36.65
N ASP A 61 4.69 7.94 -36.78
CA ASP A 61 6.04 8.06 -37.34
C ASP A 61 7.17 7.85 -36.30
N GLY A 62 6.82 7.48 -35.06
CA GLY A 62 7.76 7.25 -33.96
C GLY A 62 7.65 8.29 -32.83
N TYR A 63 8.69 8.34 -31.99
CA TYR A 63 8.74 9.27 -30.85
C TYR A 63 9.04 10.71 -31.32
N GLY A 64 8.24 11.65 -30.82
CA GLY A 64 8.49 13.08 -30.95
C GLY A 64 9.64 13.57 -30.04
N PRO A 65 9.90 14.89 -30.03
CA PRO A 65 10.89 15.47 -29.13
C PRO A 65 10.48 15.30 -27.66
N VAL A 66 11.48 15.27 -26.77
CA VAL A 66 11.23 15.29 -25.32
C VAL A 66 10.75 16.68 -24.91
N VAL A 67 9.54 16.75 -24.35
CA VAL A 67 8.88 17.96 -23.82
C VAL A 67 8.47 17.76 -22.36
N GLN A 68 8.14 18.85 -21.67
CA GLN A 68 7.65 18.80 -20.28
C GLN A 68 6.12 18.59 -20.26
N SER A 69 5.59 17.79 -19.32
CA SER A 69 4.13 17.70 -19.13
C SER A 69 3.52 19.06 -18.84
N ALA A 70 2.27 19.23 -19.28
CA ALA A 70 1.37 20.13 -18.60
C ALA A 70 0.98 19.56 -17.22
N VAL A 71 0.82 20.45 -16.24
CA VAL A 71 0.13 20.19 -14.97
C VAL A 71 -1.13 21.03 -14.99
N ALA A 72 -2.29 20.39 -14.96
CA ALA A 72 -3.57 21.08 -15.05
C ALA A 72 -3.84 21.84 -13.74
N THR A 73 -4.26 23.11 -13.85
CA THR A 73 -4.57 23.94 -12.67
C THR A 73 -5.84 23.49 -11.97
N ASP A 74 -6.89 23.15 -12.72
CA ASP A 74 -8.13 22.59 -12.19
C ASP A 74 -8.69 21.52 -13.14
N PRO A 75 -8.11 20.31 -13.14
CA PRO A 75 -8.62 19.22 -13.96
C PRO A 75 -10.02 18.78 -13.47
N PRO A 76 -10.87 18.23 -14.34
CA PRO A 76 -12.25 17.87 -13.98
C PRO A 76 -12.38 16.56 -13.20
N ILE A 77 -11.31 15.76 -13.12
CA ILE A 77 -11.28 14.40 -12.56
C ILE A 77 -10.28 14.34 -11.41
N ASP A 78 -10.47 13.41 -10.49
CA ASP A 78 -9.47 13.05 -9.48
C ASP A 78 -8.86 11.68 -9.81
N CYS A 79 -7.57 11.49 -9.54
CA CYS A 79 -6.95 10.17 -9.60
C CYS A 79 -6.47 9.77 -8.22
N PHE A 80 -6.86 8.58 -7.78
CA PHE A 80 -6.40 7.98 -6.53
C PHE A 80 -5.48 6.80 -6.86
N TYR A 81 -4.19 6.96 -6.55
CA TYR A 81 -3.13 6.01 -6.89
C TYR A 81 -2.63 5.24 -5.68
N VAL A 82 -2.57 3.92 -5.79
CA VAL A 82 -1.93 3.04 -4.81
C VAL A 82 -0.69 2.44 -5.46
N TYR A 83 0.47 2.83 -4.93
CA TYR A 83 1.78 2.46 -5.48
C TYR A 83 2.14 0.99 -5.23
N PRO A 84 3.18 0.44 -5.90
CA PRO A 84 3.56 -0.96 -5.72
C PRO A 84 4.49 -1.17 -4.54
N THR A 85 4.90 -2.43 -4.32
CA THR A 85 6.01 -2.75 -3.42
C THR A 85 7.32 -2.16 -3.96
N VAL A 86 7.82 -1.12 -3.29
CA VAL A 86 9.10 -0.46 -3.64
C VAL A 86 10.02 -0.22 -2.45
N SER A 87 9.47 -0.19 -1.22
CA SER A 87 10.27 -0.02 -0.01
C SER A 87 11.35 -1.10 0.13
N GLN A 88 12.56 -0.64 0.43
CA GLN A 88 13.73 -1.44 0.78
C GLN A 88 13.89 -1.62 2.30
N ASP A 89 12.89 -1.21 3.09
CA ASP A 89 12.96 -1.36 4.54
C ASP A 89 13.14 -2.84 4.93
N PRO A 90 13.92 -3.12 5.98
CA PRO A 90 14.26 -4.49 6.36
C PRO A 90 13.07 -5.27 6.95
N GLY A 91 12.05 -4.55 7.43
CA GLY A 91 10.80 -5.12 7.95
C GLY A 91 9.90 -5.67 6.86
N LEU A 92 8.78 -6.29 7.24
CA LEU A 92 7.77 -6.75 6.26
C LEU A 92 6.89 -5.61 5.73
N ASN A 93 6.80 -4.50 6.46
CA ASN A 93 6.11 -3.28 6.06
C ASN A 93 7.08 -2.10 6.07
N SER A 94 6.84 -1.16 5.15
CA SER A 94 7.58 0.11 5.11
C SER A 94 7.25 0.96 6.33
N ASP A 95 8.12 1.90 6.64
CA ASP A 95 7.78 3.00 7.54
C ASP A 95 6.91 4.07 6.81
N LEU A 96 6.72 5.22 7.47
CA LEU A 96 5.99 6.38 6.92
C LEU A 96 6.96 7.52 6.57
N ASN A 97 8.19 7.20 6.16
CA ASN A 97 9.17 8.14 5.64
C ASN A 97 9.48 7.77 4.18
N PRO A 98 8.85 8.44 3.20
CA PRO A 98 8.85 7.97 1.82
C PRO A 98 10.25 8.08 1.19
N GLY A 99 10.70 6.99 0.58
CA GLY A 99 11.93 6.91 -0.22
C GLY A 99 11.58 6.55 -1.66
N GLU A 100 11.66 5.27 -2.00
CA GLU A 100 11.37 4.75 -3.34
C GLU A 100 9.91 4.97 -3.75
N GLU A 101 9.01 5.18 -2.78
CA GLU A 101 7.60 5.54 -3.00
C GLU A 101 7.47 6.85 -3.78
N LEU A 102 8.35 7.82 -3.54
CA LEU A 102 8.39 9.08 -4.30
C LEU A 102 8.75 8.82 -5.75
N ALA A 103 9.76 7.97 -5.99
CA ALA A 103 10.19 7.60 -7.34
C ALA A 103 9.10 6.82 -8.08
N ALA A 104 8.43 5.89 -7.41
CA ALA A 104 7.30 5.15 -7.96
C ALA A 104 6.17 6.09 -8.41
N ALA A 105 5.77 7.03 -7.56
CA ALA A 105 4.76 8.03 -7.92
C ALA A 105 5.25 8.94 -9.05
N ALA A 106 6.53 9.33 -9.07
CA ALA A 106 7.10 10.16 -10.14
C ALA A 106 6.96 9.52 -11.52
N VAL A 107 7.27 8.22 -11.62
CA VAL A 107 7.38 7.53 -12.91
C VAL A 107 6.08 6.85 -13.34
N GLN A 108 5.25 6.41 -12.40
CA GLN A 108 4.02 5.67 -12.69
C GLN A 108 2.77 6.55 -12.68
N PHE A 109 2.79 7.69 -11.96
CA PHE A 109 1.56 8.43 -11.64
C PHE A 109 1.60 9.92 -11.94
N ALA A 110 2.72 10.62 -11.73
CA ALA A 110 2.79 12.07 -11.84
C ALA A 110 2.35 12.63 -13.21
N ARG A 111 2.46 11.83 -14.29
CA ARG A 111 1.98 12.23 -15.63
C ARG A 111 0.48 12.45 -15.72
N PHE A 112 -0.31 11.82 -14.86
CA PHE A 112 -1.76 12.00 -14.82
C PHE A 112 -2.16 13.41 -14.34
N ALA A 113 -1.25 14.20 -13.77
CA ALA A 113 -1.49 15.58 -13.36
C ALA A 113 -1.91 16.51 -14.51
N SER A 114 -1.75 16.11 -15.78
CA SER A 114 -2.30 16.85 -16.92
C SER A 114 -3.82 16.70 -17.09
N LEU A 115 -4.43 15.71 -16.43
CA LEU A 115 -5.84 15.32 -16.62
C LEU A 115 -6.63 15.17 -15.31
N CYS A 116 -5.97 14.97 -14.17
CA CYS A 116 -6.64 14.80 -12.88
C CYS A 116 -5.87 15.38 -11.70
N LYS A 117 -6.59 15.66 -10.62
CA LYS A 117 -6.00 15.98 -9.31
C LYS A 117 -5.39 14.69 -8.75
N THR A 118 -4.09 14.70 -8.48
CA THR A 118 -3.34 13.50 -8.12
C THR A 118 -3.30 13.29 -6.61
N TYR A 119 -3.94 12.22 -6.13
CA TYR A 119 -3.90 11.77 -4.73
C TYR A 119 -3.17 10.43 -4.65
N ALA A 120 -2.12 10.36 -3.84
CA ALA A 120 -1.42 9.11 -3.54
C ALA A 120 -1.11 9.06 -2.04
N PRO A 121 -1.77 8.20 -1.25
CA PRO A 121 -1.51 8.12 0.19
C PRO A 121 -0.18 7.45 0.47
N LEU A 122 0.53 7.92 1.49
CA LEU A 122 1.65 7.19 2.08
C LEU A 122 1.09 6.12 3.02
N TYR A 123 1.33 4.86 2.71
CA TYR A 123 0.85 3.71 3.49
C TYR A 123 2.00 2.75 3.79
N ARG A 124 1.87 1.95 4.86
CA ARG A 124 2.89 0.98 5.28
C ARG A 124 2.88 -0.25 4.37
N SER A 125 3.32 -0.07 3.13
CA SER A 125 3.35 -1.07 2.05
C SER A 125 4.14 -2.30 2.47
N ALA A 126 3.75 -3.49 2.00
CA ALA A 126 4.62 -4.65 2.20
C ALA A 126 5.89 -4.46 1.35
N THR A 127 7.06 -4.65 1.96
CA THR A 127 8.38 -4.29 1.40
C THR A 127 8.91 -5.35 0.43
N LEU A 128 9.99 -5.04 -0.26
CA LEU A 128 10.73 -6.02 -1.07
C LEU A 128 11.21 -7.23 -0.24
N SER A 129 11.43 -7.04 1.07
CA SER A 129 11.79 -8.12 2.00
C SER A 129 10.67 -9.15 2.20
N ALA A 130 9.40 -8.79 1.94
CA ALA A 130 8.26 -9.69 2.05
C ALA A 130 8.15 -10.67 0.85
N ILE A 131 8.65 -10.29 -0.33
CA ILE A 131 8.52 -11.07 -1.57
C ILE A 131 9.20 -12.46 -1.46
N PRO A 132 10.51 -12.57 -1.18
CA PRO A 132 11.16 -13.89 -1.11
C PRO A 132 10.58 -14.77 0.00
N ARG A 133 10.07 -14.17 1.09
CA ARG A 133 9.39 -14.89 2.18
C ARG A 133 8.06 -15.48 1.72
N ALA A 134 7.26 -14.69 1.00
CA ALA A 134 6.02 -15.16 0.38
C ALA A 134 6.29 -16.31 -0.60
N LEU A 135 7.33 -16.18 -1.45
CA LEU A 135 7.74 -17.23 -2.39
C LEU A 135 8.23 -18.51 -1.70
N ALA A 136 8.81 -18.38 -0.50
CA ALA A 136 9.19 -19.50 0.35
C ALA A 136 8.00 -20.10 1.14
N GLY A 137 6.77 -19.63 0.90
CA GLY A 137 5.56 -20.13 1.57
C GLY A 137 5.37 -19.62 3.01
N GLN A 138 6.13 -18.60 3.43
CA GLN A 138 5.91 -17.97 4.73
C GLN A 138 4.65 -17.10 4.71
N ASP A 139 3.96 -17.04 5.84
CA ASP A 139 2.80 -16.15 6.00
C ASP A 139 3.25 -14.69 6.08
N VAL A 140 2.89 -13.91 5.06
CA VAL A 140 3.09 -12.46 4.99
C VAL A 140 1.76 -11.70 4.97
N SER A 141 0.64 -12.38 5.23
CA SER A 141 -0.71 -11.80 5.14
C SER A 141 -0.90 -10.61 6.08
N GLY A 142 -0.29 -10.65 7.26
CA GLY A 142 -0.29 -9.54 8.21
C GLY A 142 0.24 -8.24 7.60
N ALA A 143 1.28 -8.32 6.77
CA ALA A 143 1.85 -7.14 6.12
C ALA A 143 0.92 -6.55 5.07
N PHE A 144 0.31 -7.38 4.24
CA PHE A 144 -0.68 -6.93 3.24
C PHE A 144 -1.96 -6.43 3.91
N ASN A 145 -2.38 -6.99 5.04
CA ASN A 145 -3.56 -6.53 5.77
C ASN A 145 -3.33 -5.18 6.45
N LEU A 146 -2.15 -4.94 7.02
CA LEU A 146 -1.79 -3.62 7.55
C LEU A 146 -1.78 -2.57 6.44
N ALA A 147 -1.08 -2.86 5.34
CA ALA A 147 -1.03 -2.00 4.17
C ALA A 147 -2.44 -1.68 3.61
N TYR A 148 -3.30 -2.69 3.51
CA TYR A 148 -4.68 -2.51 3.08
C TYR A 148 -5.48 -1.60 4.01
N GLY A 149 -5.35 -1.79 5.33
CA GLY A 149 -6.03 -0.95 6.32
C GLY A 149 -5.66 0.53 6.17
N ASP A 150 -4.38 0.81 5.92
CA ASP A 150 -3.90 2.16 5.65
C ASP A 150 -4.48 2.73 4.34
N VAL A 151 -4.60 1.93 3.29
CA VAL A 151 -5.21 2.35 2.01
C VAL A 151 -6.71 2.65 2.18
N VAL A 152 -7.45 1.84 2.94
CA VAL A 152 -8.88 2.08 3.22
C VAL A 152 -9.05 3.38 4.01
N ALA A 153 -8.22 3.60 5.04
CA ALA A 153 -8.26 4.82 5.83
C ALA A 153 -7.98 6.07 4.96
N ALA A 154 -6.99 6.00 4.06
CA ALA A 154 -6.73 7.07 3.10
C ALA A 154 -7.91 7.32 2.15
N TRP A 155 -8.51 6.25 1.64
CA TRP A 155 -9.64 6.32 0.72
C TRP A 155 -10.84 7.01 1.34
N HIS A 156 -11.20 6.63 2.57
CA HIS A 156 -12.29 7.27 3.32
C HIS A 156 -11.98 8.75 3.57
N TYR A 157 -10.76 9.07 3.99
CA TYR A 157 -10.35 10.46 4.20
C TYR A 157 -10.44 11.29 2.91
N TYR A 158 -9.96 10.74 1.79
CA TYR A 158 -10.06 11.38 0.48
C TYR A 158 -11.52 11.65 0.08
N LEU A 159 -12.41 10.66 0.23
CA LEU A 159 -13.82 10.83 -0.11
C LEU A 159 -14.50 11.91 0.74
N GLU A 160 -14.21 11.95 2.03
CA GLU A 160 -14.82 12.87 2.99
C GLU A 160 -14.30 14.31 2.84
N HIS A 161 -12.99 14.48 2.66
CA HIS A 161 -12.34 15.79 2.79
C HIS A 161 -11.87 16.41 1.47
N TYR A 162 -11.65 15.61 0.41
CA TYR A 162 -11.01 16.10 -0.81
C TYR A 162 -11.85 15.93 -2.07
N ASN A 163 -12.55 14.80 -2.22
CA ASN A 163 -13.24 14.47 -3.47
C ASN A 163 -14.41 15.41 -3.76
N HIS A 164 -15.17 15.84 -2.74
CA HIS A 164 -16.33 16.72 -2.87
C HIS A 164 -17.32 16.31 -3.99
N GLY A 165 -17.46 15.01 -4.25
CA GLY A 165 -18.36 14.48 -5.27
C GLY A 165 -17.85 14.53 -6.71
N ARG A 166 -16.56 14.77 -6.91
CA ARG A 166 -15.92 14.77 -8.24
C ARG A 166 -15.80 13.35 -8.81
N PRO A 167 -15.88 13.19 -10.14
CA PRO A 167 -15.60 11.90 -10.77
C PRO A 167 -14.12 11.54 -10.57
N TYR A 168 -13.83 10.24 -10.46
CA TYR A 168 -12.48 9.79 -10.17
C TYR A 168 -12.07 8.52 -10.92
N VAL A 169 -10.76 8.29 -10.99
CA VAL A 169 -10.13 7.07 -11.50
C VAL A 169 -9.28 6.46 -10.38
N LEU A 170 -9.35 5.13 -10.23
CA LEU A 170 -8.43 4.38 -9.39
C LEU A 170 -7.26 3.89 -10.24
N ILE A 171 -6.04 3.97 -9.72
CA ILE A 171 -4.82 3.52 -10.43
C ILE A 171 -4.00 2.67 -9.47
N GLY A 172 -3.74 1.41 -9.83
CA GLY A 172 -2.96 0.49 -9.02
C GLY A 172 -1.87 -0.19 -9.83
N HIS A 173 -0.70 -0.38 -9.22
CA HIS A 173 0.34 -1.23 -9.78
C HIS A 173 0.75 -2.31 -8.76
N SER A 174 0.91 -3.55 -9.23
CA SER A 174 1.37 -4.69 -8.41
C SER A 174 0.58 -4.81 -7.09
N GLN A 175 1.22 -4.61 -5.92
CA GLN A 175 0.55 -4.59 -4.62
C GLN A 175 -0.62 -3.59 -4.56
N GLY A 176 -0.49 -2.42 -5.18
CA GLY A 176 -1.57 -1.45 -5.25
C GLY A 176 -2.80 -1.96 -6.02
N THR A 177 -2.61 -2.77 -7.06
CA THR A 177 -3.72 -3.45 -7.76
C THR A 177 -4.42 -4.44 -6.84
N ILE A 178 -3.69 -5.19 -6.01
CA ILE A 178 -4.28 -6.12 -5.03
C ILE A 178 -5.16 -5.35 -4.04
N HIS A 179 -4.65 -4.22 -3.52
CA HIS A 179 -5.41 -3.38 -2.58
C HIS A 179 -6.63 -2.75 -3.23
N LEU A 180 -6.51 -2.21 -4.45
CA LEU A 180 -7.64 -1.59 -5.13
C LEU A 180 -8.72 -2.59 -5.53
N THR A 181 -8.37 -3.79 -5.99
CA THR A 181 -9.34 -4.86 -6.24
C THR A 181 -10.13 -5.22 -4.98
N ARG A 182 -9.46 -5.29 -3.83
CA ARG A 182 -10.13 -5.55 -2.54
C ARG A 182 -11.00 -4.36 -2.11
N LEU A 183 -10.51 -3.14 -2.28
CA LEU A 183 -11.25 -1.90 -1.96
C LEU A 183 -12.52 -1.77 -2.80
N LEU A 184 -12.43 -2.08 -4.09
CA LEU A 184 -13.59 -2.11 -4.98
C LEU A 184 -14.69 -3.02 -4.40
N ALA A 185 -14.33 -4.26 -4.05
CA ALA A 185 -15.26 -5.25 -3.53
C ALA A 185 -15.81 -4.90 -2.13
N SER A 186 -14.96 -4.41 -1.20
CA SER A 186 -15.38 -4.21 0.19
C SER A 186 -15.95 -2.83 0.49
N GLU A 187 -15.43 -1.79 -0.16
CA GLU A 187 -15.78 -0.40 0.13
C GLU A 187 -16.64 0.22 -0.96
N LEU A 188 -16.49 -0.20 -2.23
CA LEU A 188 -17.03 0.57 -3.34
C LEU A 188 -18.33 0.02 -3.96
N GLU A 189 -18.41 -1.27 -4.29
CA GLU A 189 -19.48 -1.86 -5.11
C GLU A 189 -20.91 -1.45 -4.69
N ASN A 190 -21.16 -1.31 -3.39
CA ASN A 190 -22.48 -0.95 -2.84
C ASN A 190 -22.54 0.46 -2.24
N SER A 191 -21.59 1.32 -2.58
CA SER A 191 -21.51 2.70 -2.07
C SER A 191 -21.99 3.73 -3.11
N PRO A 192 -22.45 4.92 -2.67
CA PRO A 192 -22.72 6.03 -3.59
C PRO A 192 -21.50 6.48 -4.39
N ALA A 193 -20.28 6.20 -3.90
CA ALA A 193 -19.06 6.57 -4.59
C ALA A 193 -18.88 5.79 -5.91
N ALA A 194 -19.39 4.56 -6.02
CA ALA A 194 -19.31 3.75 -7.24
C ALA A 194 -19.84 4.48 -8.48
N ALA A 195 -20.92 5.25 -8.34
CA ALA A 195 -21.54 6.00 -9.44
C ALA A 195 -20.64 7.11 -10.02
N ARG A 196 -19.55 7.48 -9.32
CA ARG A 196 -18.61 8.53 -9.71
C ARG A 196 -17.28 7.97 -10.22
N MET A 197 -17.07 6.65 -10.15
CA MET A 197 -15.87 6.02 -10.67
C MET A 197 -15.93 5.94 -12.20
N LEU A 198 -14.96 6.56 -12.87
CA LEU A 198 -14.85 6.54 -14.33
C LEU A 198 -14.10 5.29 -14.83
N SER A 199 -13.09 4.86 -14.08
CA SER A 199 -12.26 3.69 -14.38
C SER A 199 -11.53 3.25 -13.10
N ALA A 200 -11.11 1.99 -13.07
CA ALA A 200 -10.18 1.44 -12.09
C ALA A 200 -9.15 0.54 -12.77
#